data_AF-A0A0D1Z4D1-F1
#
_entry.id   AF-A0A0D1Z4D1-F1
#
_cell.length_a   1.000
_cell.length_b   1.000
_cell.length_c   1.000
_cell.angle_alpha   90.00
_cell.angle_beta   90.00
_cell.angle_gamma   90.00
#
_symmetry.space_group_name_H-M   'P 1'
#
loop_
_entity.id
_entity.type
_entity.pdbx_description
1 polymer ?
#
loop_
_entity_poly.entity_id
_entity_poly.type
_entity_poly.pdbx_seq_one_letter_code
_entity_poly.pdbx_strand_id
1 'polypeptide(L)'
;MSSSPSSPKTFPQSSETTPLLQRSEDATSNRPASVNESLDSSSHKRTEKWPTIIALTALCLSVALICFGLTLPSAIQEYAKEGLVFEPTKLSVDSFTALGIKARVQGTFYLDASKVHNKATRDLGRLGTWIAREVESDESSVKVYLPDYDNVLLGSAIIPPIKVNVRNQHYNYIDFYTDLEPGDVEGIRQLAKDFLDHKIQEISVKAIAQVSVQSGLIKLGQQTLTQFLQFSGGDVPTIPAFDIQNLRFAEYGLPGHPDGLKAMAAVTAKNEYPVNFDVPPFAFEILLPDCEDDYLLFATASTEVIHVKPEQNVTAKVTALVSQLPNSLTSACPGSKSSPLDSLVADYLAGRDTTVYIRGGNQDPDTPDWIGNLLKETTLPFSLPGHPFDNLIKNFSLTDTHFSLPDPGSEKYPKISAVVKVLVGMPADMEVNLDVNEVRADAQVFYKGKLLGNLDLSKWQKANATKVGRDLLVQSIVQEAPLIIEDESVFTKVVQELLFGDGVALSVHAVVDVNTLTALGEFVVRNIPAEGQIFVAPLGGGGFKMPEIKGNG
;
A
#
# COMPACT_ATOMS: atom_id res chain seq x y z
N MET A 1 2.20 -24.65 -61.27
CA MET A 1 2.01 -24.07 -62.62
C MET A 1 1.26 -22.76 -62.45
N SER A 2 1.63 -21.58 -62.99
CA SER A 2 2.31 -21.21 -64.25
C SER A 2 1.43 -21.30 -65.50
N SER A 3 0.87 -20.15 -65.93
CA SER A 3 0.77 -19.72 -67.34
C SER A 3 0.18 -18.31 -67.49
N SER A 4 0.97 -17.37 -68.01
CA SER A 4 0.51 -16.13 -68.70
C SER A 4 0.27 -16.45 -70.21
N PRO A 5 -0.29 -15.55 -71.07
CA PRO A 5 0.16 -14.17 -71.38
C PRO A 5 -1.03 -13.16 -71.21
N SER A 6 -1.13 -11.92 -71.75
CA SER A 6 -0.47 -11.20 -72.87
C SER A 6 -0.37 -9.68 -72.64
N SER A 7 0.15 -8.96 -73.66
CA SER A 7 0.11 -7.49 -73.85
C SER A 7 -0.31 -7.22 -75.34
N PRO A 8 -0.20 -6.02 -76.01
CA PRO A 8 0.57 -4.79 -75.70
C PRO A 8 0.03 -3.38 -76.13
N LYS A 9 0.51 -2.30 -75.45
CA LYS A 9 0.73 -0.89 -75.94
C LYS A 9 -0.53 -0.08 -76.37
N THR A 10 -0.55 1.26 -76.60
CA THR A 10 0.49 2.32 -76.72
C THR A 10 -0.04 3.71 -76.27
N PHE A 11 0.83 4.69 -75.96
CA PHE A 11 0.53 6.15 -75.86
C PHE A 11 0.75 6.87 -77.24
N PRO A 12 0.24 8.10 -77.47
CA PRO A 12 1.02 9.34 -77.23
C PRO A 12 0.20 10.58 -76.78
N GLN A 13 0.79 11.79 -76.85
CA GLN A 13 0.30 13.07 -76.27
C GLN A 13 -0.12 14.14 -77.33
N SER A 14 -0.67 15.26 -76.83
CA SER A 14 -0.42 16.67 -77.24
C SER A 14 -1.47 17.48 -78.03
N SER A 15 -1.91 18.58 -77.39
CA SER A 15 -1.97 19.98 -77.88
C SER A 15 -2.47 20.35 -79.29
N GLU A 16 -3.48 21.23 -79.38
CA GLU A 16 -3.43 22.41 -80.29
C GLU A 16 -4.38 23.57 -79.90
N THR A 17 -4.29 24.71 -80.62
CA THR A 17 -4.91 26.02 -80.30
C THR A 17 -5.60 26.71 -81.50
N THR A 18 -6.33 27.80 -81.21
CA THR A 18 -7.31 28.56 -82.05
C THR A 18 -6.82 29.26 -83.34
N PRO A 19 -7.71 29.37 -84.36
CA PRO A 19 -7.73 30.47 -85.37
C PRO A 19 -9.15 30.98 -85.75
N LEU A 20 -9.43 32.06 -86.54
CA LEU A 20 -8.78 33.36 -86.84
C LEU A 20 -9.78 34.35 -87.56
N LEU A 21 -9.79 35.64 -87.15
CA LEU A 21 -10.04 36.93 -87.88
C LEU A 21 -11.13 37.19 -88.98
N GLN A 22 -11.82 38.34 -88.86
CA GLN A 22 -12.01 39.49 -89.82
C GLN A 22 -12.90 40.58 -89.10
N ARG A 23 -12.70 41.93 -89.09
CA ARG A 23 -12.39 43.03 -90.07
C ARG A 23 -13.66 43.52 -90.83
N SER A 24 -14.03 44.81 -91.03
CA SER A 24 -13.42 46.18 -91.02
C SER A 24 -13.99 47.13 -89.93
N GLU A 25 -13.73 48.46 -89.73
CA GLU A 25 -13.30 49.70 -90.49
C GLU A 25 -14.42 50.32 -91.39
N ASP A 26 -14.64 51.64 -91.65
CA ASP A 26 -14.30 53.00 -91.10
C ASP A 26 -15.09 54.09 -91.93
N ALA A 27 -15.23 55.41 -91.70
CA ALA A 27 -15.13 56.39 -90.57
C ALA A 27 -15.63 57.83 -91.01
N THR A 28 -15.68 58.86 -90.12
CA THR A 28 -15.93 60.33 -90.37
C THR A 28 -17.37 60.78 -90.83
N SER A 29 -17.87 62.04 -90.76
CA SER A 29 -17.40 63.37 -90.26
C SER A 29 -18.56 64.38 -89.96
N ASN A 30 -18.22 65.56 -89.41
CA ASN A 30 -18.86 66.91 -89.48
C ASN A 30 -19.87 67.44 -88.42
N ARG A 31 -19.69 68.73 -88.10
CA ARG A 31 -20.48 69.72 -87.29
C ARG A 31 -21.16 70.74 -88.28
N PRO A 32 -21.84 71.87 -87.92
CA PRO A 32 -21.88 72.64 -86.65
C PRO A 32 -23.27 73.19 -86.20
N ALA A 33 -23.27 74.10 -85.18
CA ALA A 33 -24.30 75.12 -84.84
C ALA A 33 -25.67 74.66 -84.24
N SER A 34 -26.37 75.43 -83.38
CA SER A 34 -25.99 76.59 -82.54
C SER A 34 -27.08 77.01 -81.50
N VAL A 35 -26.66 77.43 -80.30
CA VAL A 35 -27.20 78.55 -79.48
C VAL A 35 -28.50 78.37 -78.63
N ASN A 36 -28.45 78.97 -77.42
CA ASN A 36 -29.49 79.26 -76.39
C ASN A 36 -30.12 78.08 -75.60
N GLU A 37 -29.97 78.00 -74.25
CA GLU A 37 -30.55 78.81 -73.13
C GLU A 37 -31.99 78.37 -72.77
N SER A 38 -32.40 78.20 -71.51
CA SER A 38 -31.76 78.45 -70.19
C SER A 38 -32.14 77.38 -69.13
N LEU A 39 -31.81 77.59 -67.84
CA LEU A 39 -31.89 76.58 -66.76
C LEU A 39 -33.27 76.50 -66.09
N ASP A 40 -33.67 75.32 -65.60
CA ASP A 40 -33.86 75.10 -64.16
C ASP A 40 -33.91 73.61 -63.73
N SER A 41 -33.57 73.36 -62.46
CA SER A 41 -33.78 72.13 -61.65
C SER A 41 -33.05 70.84 -62.07
N SER A 42 -32.37 70.20 -61.11
CA SER A 42 -31.61 68.97 -61.33
C SER A 42 -32.37 67.72 -60.84
N SER A 43 -32.64 66.76 -61.73
CA SER A 43 -33.13 65.42 -61.36
C SER A 43 -32.29 64.31 -62.01
N HIS A 44 -31.14 64.01 -61.40
CA HIS A 44 -30.37 62.83 -61.79
C HIS A 44 -31.05 61.54 -61.31
N LYS A 45 -31.82 60.92 -62.21
CA LYS A 45 -32.23 59.52 -62.06
C LYS A 45 -30.98 58.64 -61.90
N ARG A 46 -30.81 58.02 -60.73
CA ARG A 46 -29.78 57.00 -60.51
C ARG A 46 -30.10 55.79 -61.39
N THR A 47 -29.18 55.43 -62.29
CA THR A 47 -29.19 54.13 -62.97
C THR A 47 -28.82 53.02 -61.99
N GLU A 48 -29.39 51.84 -62.21
CA GLU A 48 -29.43 50.77 -61.22
C GLU A 48 -28.09 50.01 -61.12
N LYS A 49 -27.49 50.01 -59.93
CA LYS A 49 -26.31 49.17 -59.59
C LYS A 49 -26.68 47.92 -58.78
N TRP A 50 -27.94 47.50 -58.84
CA TRP A 50 -28.44 46.35 -58.07
C TRP A 50 -27.74 45.02 -58.40
N PRO A 51 -27.51 44.63 -59.68
CA PRO A 51 -26.90 43.33 -59.98
C PRO A 51 -25.49 43.17 -59.39
N THR A 52 -24.67 44.22 -59.43
CA THR A 52 -23.32 44.21 -58.87
C THR A 52 -23.30 44.24 -57.34
N ILE A 53 -24.26 44.91 -56.69
CA ILE A 53 -24.38 44.88 -55.23
C ILE A 53 -24.86 43.49 -54.76
N ILE A 54 -25.81 42.87 -55.47
CA ILE A 54 -26.28 41.51 -55.17
C ILE A 54 -25.16 40.49 -55.40
N ALA A 55 -24.42 40.58 -56.51
CA ALA A 55 -23.29 39.69 -56.76
C ALA A 55 -22.15 39.87 -55.73
N LEU A 56 -21.81 41.11 -55.35
CA LEU A 56 -20.76 41.38 -54.38
C LEU A 56 -21.17 40.96 -52.96
N THR A 57 -22.43 41.17 -52.56
CA THR A 57 -22.92 40.68 -51.26
C THR A 57 -23.02 39.16 -51.21
N ALA A 58 -23.44 38.50 -52.29
CA ALA A 58 -23.40 37.05 -52.41
C ALA A 58 -21.96 36.49 -52.36
N LEU A 59 -20.99 37.18 -52.99
CA LEU A 59 -19.56 36.83 -52.93
C LEU A 59 -18.98 37.04 -51.53
N CYS A 60 -19.27 38.16 -50.86
CA CYS A 60 -18.85 38.38 -49.48
C CYS A 60 -19.50 37.37 -48.53
N LEU A 61 -20.76 36.97 -48.75
CA LEU A 61 -21.41 35.92 -47.99
C LEU A 61 -20.80 34.55 -48.25
N SER A 62 -20.46 34.19 -49.49
CA SER A 62 -19.83 32.89 -49.78
C SER A 62 -18.40 32.82 -49.25
N VAL A 63 -17.61 33.89 -49.39
CA VAL A 63 -16.27 33.99 -48.77
C VAL A 63 -16.38 33.95 -47.24
N ALA A 64 -17.33 34.67 -46.63
CA ALA A 64 -17.56 34.58 -45.20
C ALA A 64 -17.96 33.16 -44.76
N LEU A 65 -18.87 32.49 -45.47
CA LEU A 65 -19.28 31.11 -45.21
C LEU A 65 -18.13 30.11 -45.37
N ILE A 66 -17.20 30.33 -46.31
CA ILE A 66 -15.98 29.52 -46.46
C ILE A 66 -15.00 29.78 -45.30
N CYS A 67 -14.74 31.05 -44.95
CA CYS A 67 -13.87 31.40 -43.83
C CYS A 67 -14.43 30.91 -42.48
N PHE A 68 -15.74 31.03 -42.24
CA PHE A 68 -16.41 30.44 -41.08
C PHE A 68 -16.39 28.91 -41.16
N GLY A 69 -16.68 28.30 -42.32
CA GLY A 69 -16.67 26.84 -42.48
C GLY A 69 -15.31 26.19 -42.21
N LEU A 70 -14.21 26.90 -42.48
CA LEU A 70 -12.84 26.45 -42.20
C LEU A 70 -12.39 26.71 -40.74
N THR A 71 -13.05 27.60 -40.00
CA THR A 71 -12.67 27.99 -38.62
C THR A 71 -13.64 27.49 -37.55
N LEU A 72 -14.88 27.17 -37.90
CA LEU A 72 -15.86 26.54 -37.00
C LEU A 72 -15.36 25.22 -36.40
N PRO A 73 -14.78 24.27 -37.16
CA PRO A 73 -14.41 22.96 -36.61
C PRO A 73 -13.39 23.07 -35.46
N SER A 74 -12.35 23.88 -35.63
CA SER A 74 -11.33 24.11 -34.60
C SER A 74 -11.88 24.92 -33.43
N ALA A 75 -12.66 25.99 -33.66
CA ALA A 75 -13.26 26.78 -32.59
C ALA A 75 -14.29 26.00 -31.76
N ILE A 76 -15.06 25.10 -32.37
CA ILE A 76 -16.00 24.22 -31.66
C ILE A 76 -15.22 23.16 -30.85
N GLN A 77 -14.12 22.62 -31.39
CA GLN A 77 -13.28 21.66 -30.67
C GLN A 77 -12.51 22.32 -29.50
N GLU A 78 -12.06 23.56 -29.65
CA GLU A 78 -11.44 24.38 -28.60
C GLU A 78 -12.46 24.71 -27.49
N TYR A 79 -13.66 25.17 -27.86
CA TYR A 79 -14.78 25.38 -26.92
C TYR A 79 -15.13 24.11 -26.13
N ALA A 80 -15.19 22.96 -26.81
CA ALA A 80 -15.50 21.68 -26.18
C ALA A 80 -14.37 21.15 -25.27
N LYS A 81 -13.14 21.64 -25.42
CA LYS A 81 -12.01 21.31 -24.53
C LYS A 81 -11.95 22.25 -23.32
N GLU A 82 -11.97 23.57 -23.54
CA GLU A 82 -11.88 24.55 -22.46
C GLU A 82 -13.16 24.66 -21.62
N GLY A 83 -14.32 24.44 -22.23
CA GLY A 83 -15.63 24.59 -21.58
C GLY A 83 -16.12 23.34 -20.83
N LEU A 84 -15.48 22.18 -20.99
CA LEU A 84 -15.97 20.92 -20.41
C LEU A 84 -15.78 20.88 -18.90
N VAL A 85 -16.85 20.53 -18.18
CA VAL A 85 -16.81 20.27 -16.74
C VAL A 85 -17.50 18.94 -16.46
N PHE A 86 -16.80 18.07 -15.73
CA PHE A 86 -17.35 16.85 -15.17
C PHE A 86 -17.02 16.80 -13.67
N GLU A 87 -18.06 16.69 -12.85
CA GLU A 87 -17.97 16.63 -11.39
C GLU A 87 -18.43 15.23 -10.95
N PRO A 88 -17.52 14.30 -10.60
CA PRO A 88 -17.90 12.98 -10.11
C PRO A 88 -18.62 13.12 -8.76
N THR A 89 -19.80 12.53 -8.64
CA THR A 89 -20.62 12.58 -7.41
C THR A 89 -20.56 11.27 -6.64
N LYS A 90 -20.32 10.14 -7.32
CA LYS A 90 -20.02 8.85 -6.71
C LYS A 90 -19.30 7.94 -7.71
N LEU A 91 -18.20 7.33 -7.28
CA LEU A 91 -17.59 6.20 -7.98
C LEU A 91 -17.78 4.95 -7.13
N SER A 92 -18.21 3.84 -7.72
CA SER A 92 -18.38 2.60 -6.96
C SER A 92 -18.08 1.37 -7.78
N VAL A 93 -17.39 0.39 -7.19
CA VAL A 93 -17.30 -0.96 -7.77
C VAL A 93 -18.64 -1.66 -7.56
N ASP A 94 -19.15 -2.27 -8.62
CA ASP A 94 -20.35 -3.12 -8.63
C ASP A 94 -19.96 -4.58 -8.33
N SER A 95 -18.87 -5.05 -8.96
CA SER A 95 -18.25 -6.35 -8.64
C SER A 95 -16.81 -6.43 -9.16
N PHE A 96 -16.02 -7.32 -8.56
CA PHE A 96 -14.81 -7.85 -9.21
C PHE A 96 -15.22 -8.95 -10.19
N THR A 97 -14.53 -9.07 -11.32
CA THR A 97 -14.83 -10.05 -12.38
C THR A 97 -13.55 -10.81 -12.76
N ALA A 98 -13.71 -11.93 -13.47
CA ALA A 98 -12.59 -12.73 -13.96
C ALA A 98 -11.62 -11.95 -14.89
N LEU A 99 -12.09 -10.84 -15.50
CA LEU A 99 -11.31 -10.00 -16.41
C LEU A 99 -10.93 -8.63 -15.82
N GLY A 100 -11.39 -8.28 -14.62
CA GLY A 100 -11.10 -6.98 -14.00
C GLY A 100 -12.12 -6.52 -12.97
N ILE A 101 -12.57 -5.28 -13.08
CA ILE A 101 -13.45 -4.60 -12.10
C ILE A 101 -14.62 -3.94 -12.84
N LYS A 102 -15.85 -4.32 -12.51
CA LYS A 102 -17.04 -3.63 -13.00
C LYS A 102 -17.33 -2.42 -12.13
N ALA A 103 -17.25 -1.22 -12.70
CA ALA A 103 -17.46 0.05 -12.00
C ALA A 103 -18.74 0.76 -12.46
N ARG A 104 -19.41 1.41 -11.53
CA ARG A 104 -20.49 2.38 -11.77
C ARG A 104 -19.95 3.80 -11.58
N VAL A 105 -20.13 4.63 -12.60
CA VAL A 105 -19.71 6.03 -12.63
C VAL A 105 -20.93 6.92 -12.52
N GLN A 106 -21.02 7.73 -11.47
CA GLN A 106 -22.05 8.73 -11.28
C GLN A 106 -21.42 10.14 -11.18
N GLY A 107 -21.96 11.10 -11.91
CA GLY A 107 -21.44 12.47 -11.92
C GLY A 107 -22.30 13.46 -12.70
N THR A 108 -21.92 14.73 -12.64
CA THR A 108 -22.62 15.81 -13.34
C THR A 108 -21.75 16.36 -14.47
N PHE A 109 -22.26 16.35 -15.70
CA PHE A 109 -21.60 16.89 -16.89
C PHE A 109 -22.29 18.18 -17.37
N TYR A 110 -21.50 19.23 -17.61
CA TYR A 110 -21.99 20.45 -18.24
C TYR A 110 -20.87 21.18 -19.02
N LEU A 111 -21.27 22.01 -20.00
CA LEU A 111 -20.33 22.92 -20.67
C LEU A 111 -20.48 24.33 -20.10
N ASP A 112 -19.41 24.91 -19.58
CA ASP A 112 -19.38 26.30 -19.09
C ASP A 112 -18.51 27.19 -19.97
N ALA A 113 -19.16 28.01 -20.79
CA ALA A 113 -18.48 28.99 -21.63
C ALA A 113 -17.74 30.09 -20.82
N SER A 114 -17.93 30.19 -19.49
CA SER A 114 -17.16 31.12 -18.68
C SER A 114 -15.66 30.76 -18.65
N LYS A 115 -15.33 29.46 -18.71
CA LYS A 115 -13.97 28.91 -18.71
C LYS A 115 -13.24 29.08 -20.05
N VAL A 116 -13.97 29.35 -21.14
CA VAL A 116 -13.39 29.50 -22.49
C VAL A 116 -12.78 30.89 -22.65
N HIS A 117 -11.45 30.97 -22.78
CA HIS A 117 -10.66 32.20 -22.75
C HIS A 117 -10.97 33.11 -23.93
N ASN A 118 -10.88 32.56 -25.15
CA ASN A 118 -11.08 33.31 -26.38
C ASN A 118 -12.57 33.66 -26.58
N LYS A 119 -12.90 34.95 -26.61
CA LYS A 119 -14.29 35.42 -26.80
C LYS A 119 -14.91 34.93 -28.12
N ALA A 120 -14.15 34.88 -29.21
CA ALA A 120 -14.68 34.43 -30.50
C ALA A 120 -15.08 32.94 -30.44
N THR A 121 -14.19 32.10 -29.90
CA THR A 121 -14.43 30.68 -29.60
C THR A 121 -15.63 30.50 -28.67
N ARG A 122 -15.73 31.31 -27.62
CA ARG A 122 -16.84 31.31 -26.65
C ARG A 122 -18.20 31.60 -27.29
N ASP A 123 -18.29 32.67 -28.08
CA ASP A 123 -19.54 33.11 -28.68
C ASP A 123 -19.95 32.17 -29.85
N LEU A 124 -18.99 31.66 -30.64
CA LEU A 124 -19.24 30.64 -31.66
C LEU A 124 -19.67 29.30 -31.06
N GLY A 125 -19.01 28.83 -30.00
CA GLY A 125 -19.36 27.58 -29.32
C GLY A 125 -20.72 27.62 -28.63
N ARG A 126 -21.12 28.77 -28.07
CA ARG A 126 -22.48 29.02 -27.58
C ARG A 126 -23.53 28.92 -28.69
N LEU A 127 -23.25 29.44 -29.88
CA LEU A 127 -24.15 29.31 -31.04
C LEU A 127 -24.21 27.87 -31.54
N GLY A 128 -23.06 27.20 -31.70
CA GLY A 128 -22.98 25.80 -32.14
C GLY A 128 -23.72 24.84 -31.20
N THR A 129 -23.53 24.98 -29.89
CA THR A 129 -24.23 24.15 -28.88
C THR A 129 -25.72 24.45 -28.77
N TRP A 130 -26.17 25.67 -29.06
CA TRP A 130 -27.60 26.01 -29.16
C TRP A 130 -28.28 25.37 -30.38
N ILE A 131 -27.53 25.19 -31.48
CA ILE A 131 -27.99 24.52 -32.70
C ILE A 131 -28.00 23.00 -32.52
N ALA A 132 -26.87 22.40 -32.12
CA ALA A 132 -26.73 20.95 -31.95
C ALA A 132 -27.64 20.41 -30.82
N ARG A 133 -27.65 21.12 -29.68
CA ARG A 133 -28.40 20.83 -28.43
C ARG A 133 -28.04 19.53 -27.73
N GLU A 134 -28.02 18.43 -28.44
CA GLU A 134 -27.79 17.07 -27.92
C GLU A 134 -26.71 16.39 -28.76
N VAL A 135 -25.80 15.73 -28.06
CA VAL A 135 -24.70 14.96 -28.65
C VAL A 135 -24.69 13.59 -28.00
N GLU A 136 -24.42 12.59 -28.80
CA GLU A 136 -24.36 11.19 -28.41
C GLU A 136 -23.00 10.63 -28.79
N SER A 137 -22.34 9.92 -27.89
CA SER A 137 -21.20 9.08 -28.23
C SER A 137 -21.67 7.68 -28.62
N ASP A 138 -20.98 7.05 -29.56
CA ASP A 138 -21.01 5.58 -29.66
C ASP A 138 -20.22 4.98 -28.46
N GLU A 139 -20.19 3.66 -28.35
CA GLU A 139 -19.33 2.95 -27.39
C GLU A 139 -17.85 3.37 -27.59
N SER A 140 -17.17 3.67 -26.49
CA SER A 140 -15.89 4.39 -26.52
C SER A 140 -14.85 3.73 -25.62
N SER A 141 -13.72 3.31 -26.21
CA SER A 141 -12.61 2.72 -25.47
C SER A 141 -11.68 3.81 -24.90
N VAL A 142 -11.39 3.70 -23.60
CA VAL A 142 -10.40 4.52 -22.89
C VAL A 142 -9.24 3.63 -22.46
N LYS A 143 -8.01 4.13 -22.58
CA LYS A 143 -6.78 3.48 -22.10
C LYS A 143 -5.98 4.45 -21.23
N VAL A 144 -5.53 3.98 -20.07
CA VAL A 144 -4.81 4.81 -19.09
C VAL A 144 -3.37 4.34 -19.00
N TYR A 145 -2.42 5.26 -19.19
CA TYR A 145 -0.99 5.00 -19.21
C TYR A 145 -0.23 5.82 -18.17
N LEU A 146 0.92 5.32 -17.71
CA LEU A 146 1.90 6.05 -16.90
C LEU A 146 3.14 6.41 -17.72
N PRO A 147 3.30 7.66 -18.19
CA PRO A 147 4.49 8.09 -18.94
C PRO A 147 5.80 7.88 -18.17
N ASP A 148 5.76 8.03 -16.84
CA ASP A 148 6.94 7.99 -15.96
C ASP A 148 7.43 6.54 -15.71
N TYR A 149 6.58 5.55 -15.97
CA TYR A 149 6.89 4.11 -15.95
C TYR A 149 6.89 3.58 -17.39
N ASP A 150 7.77 4.12 -18.25
CA ASP A 150 7.97 3.71 -19.66
C ASP A 150 6.70 3.65 -20.55
N ASN A 151 5.62 4.36 -20.19
CA ASN A 151 4.28 4.26 -20.81
C ASN A 151 3.59 2.89 -20.57
N VAL A 152 3.82 2.27 -19.41
CA VAL A 152 2.99 1.18 -18.83
C VAL A 152 1.50 1.49 -18.99
N LEU A 153 0.74 0.51 -19.47
CA LEU A 153 -0.72 0.56 -19.49
C LEU A 153 -1.25 0.15 -18.11
N LEU A 154 -1.92 1.03 -17.39
CA LEU A 154 -2.61 0.68 -16.13
C LEU A 154 -3.88 -0.12 -16.38
N GLY A 155 -4.59 0.18 -17.48
CA GLY A 155 -5.80 -0.54 -17.83
C GLY A 155 -6.62 0.11 -18.93
N SER A 156 -7.70 -0.57 -19.30
CA SER A 156 -8.69 -0.13 -20.28
C SER A 156 -10.11 -0.10 -19.70
N ALA A 157 -10.92 0.82 -20.19
CA ALA A 157 -12.35 0.90 -19.88
C ALA A 157 -13.17 0.94 -21.18
N ILE A 158 -14.32 0.27 -21.19
CA ILE A 158 -15.31 0.38 -22.27
C ILE A 158 -16.48 1.22 -21.75
N ILE A 159 -16.54 2.47 -22.21
CA ILE A 159 -17.60 3.40 -21.83
C ILE A 159 -18.79 3.19 -22.79
N PRO A 160 -20.01 2.90 -22.29
CA PRO A 160 -21.18 2.71 -23.13
C PRO A 160 -21.63 4.04 -23.80
N PRO A 161 -22.50 4.00 -24.82
CA PRO A 161 -23.04 5.20 -25.46
C PRO A 161 -23.63 6.20 -24.46
N ILE A 162 -23.07 7.42 -24.40
CA ILE A 162 -23.56 8.50 -23.53
C ILE A 162 -24.22 9.58 -24.38
N LYS A 163 -25.49 9.88 -24.08
CA LYS A 163 -26.22 11.00 -24.68
C LYS A 163 -26.32 12.17 -23.70
N VAL A 164 -25.80 13.33 -24.09
CA VAL A 164 -25.74 14.55 -23.28
C VAL A 164 -26.30 15.76 -24.02
N ASN A 165 -26.91 16.68 -23.27
CA ASN A 165 -27.32 17.99 -23.76
C ASN A 165 -26.18 18.99 -23.57
N VAL A 166 -25.59 19.45 -24.68
CA VAL A 166 -24.36 20.26 -24.71
C VAL A 166 -24.58 21.77 -24.58
N ARG A 167 -25.81 22.23 -24.31
CA ARG A 167 -26.08 23.67 -24.13
C ARG A 167 -25.31 24.21 -22.92
N ASN A 168 -24.76 25.42 -23.07
CA ASN A 168 -24.05 26.13 -22.00
C ASN A 168 -24.83 26.11 -20.68
N GLN A 169 -24.19 25.64 -19.61
CA GLN A 169 -24.71 25.54 -18.24
C GLN A 169 -25.99 24.69 -18.11
N HIS A 170 -26.17 23.71 -19.01
CA HIS A 170 -27.12 22.63 -18.82
C HIS A 170 -26.45 21.46 -18.09
N TYR A 171 -26.96 21.13 -16.90
CA TYR A 171 -26.47 20.05 -16.07
C TYR A 171 -27.07 18.71 -16.53
N ASN A 172 -26.22 17.76 -16.88
CA ASN A 172 -26.58 16.40 -17.26
C ASN A 172 -26.14 15.45 -16.15
N TYR A 173 -27.04 14.62 -15.66
CA TYR A 173 -26.72 13.57 -14.69
C TYR A 173 -26.29 12.31 -15.44
N ILE A 174 -25.04 11.91 -15.23
CA ILE A 174 -24.40 10.75 -15.84
C ILE A 174 -24.44 9.60 -14.83
N ASP A 175 -24.92 8.44 -15.27
CA ASP A 175 -24.98 7.22 -14.46
C ASP A 175 -24.87 6.00 -15.40
N PHE A 176 -23.71 5.32 -15.38
CA PHE A 176 -23.47 4.14 -16.22
C PHE A 176 -22.57 3.11 -15.53
N TYR A 177 -22.58 1.88 -16.03
CA TYR A 177 -21.63 0.84 -15.68
C TYR A 177 -20.59 0.69 -16.81
N THR A 178 -19.35 0.40 -16.44
CA THR A 178 -18.22 0.15 -17.33
C THR A 178 -17.36 -0.94 -16.73
N ASP A 179 -16.87 -1.85 -17.56
CA ASP A 179 -15.87 -2.85 -17.13
C ASP A 179 -14.47 -2.26 -17.32
N LEU A 180 -13.65 -2.37 -16.26
CA LEU A 180 -12.28 -1.90 -16.17
C LEU A 180 -11.34 -3.11 -16.17
N GLU A 181 -10.57 -3.28 -17.24
CA GLU A 181 -9.59 -4.36 -17.39
C GLU A 181 -8.20 -3.86 -16.93
N PRO A 182 -7.46 -4.61 -16.09
CA PRO A 182 -6.10 -4.27 -15.73
C PRO A 182 -5.17 -4.42 -16.95
N GLY A 183 -4.15 -3.57 -17.03
CA GLY A 183 -3.18 -3.58 -18.12
C GLY A 183 -1.95 -4.44 -17.84
N ASP A 184 -0.80 -3.79 -17.78
CA ASP A 184 0.48 -4.41 -17.45
C ASP A 184 0.59 -4.64 -15.93
N VAL A 185 0.37 -5.88 -15.52
CA VAL A 185 0.42 -6.31 -14.11
C VAL A 185 1.79 -6.07 -13.47
N GLU A 186 2.88 -6.17 -14.22
CA GLU A 186 4.24 -5.96 -13.70
C GLU A 186 4.51 -4.47 -13.47
N GLY A 187 4.08 -3.62 -14.39
CA GLY A 187 4.09 -2.16 -14.21
C GLY A 187 3.22 -1.70 -13.03
N ILE A 188 2.04 -2.30 -12.85
CA ILE A 188 1.17 -2.06 -11.69
C ILE A 188 1.83 -2.52 -10.39
N ARG A 189 2.53 -3.67 -10.40
CA ARG A 189 3.26 -4.20 -9.23
C ARG A 189 4.42 -3.29 -8.84
N GLN A 190 5.19 -2.78 -9.80
CA GLN A 190 6.26 -1.81 -9.53
C GLN A 190 5.70 -0.50 -8.94
N LEU A 191 4.63 0.05 -9.52
CA LEU A 191 3.94 1.23 -9.00
C LEU A 191 3.47 1.01 -7.55
N ALA A 192 2.80 -0.10 -7.27
CA ALA A 192 2.32 -0.43 -5.93
C ALA A 192 3.48 -0.54 -4.92
N LYS A 193 4.63 -1.08 -5.35
CA LYS A 193 5.83 -1.12 -4.52
C LYS A 193 6.41 0.28 -4.24
N ASP A 194 6.56 1.13 -5.26
CA ASP A 194 7.10 2.48 -5.08
C ASP A 194 6.16 3.38 -4.26
N PHE A 195 4.85 3.15 -4.32
CA PHE A 195 3.84 3.75 -3.45
C PHE A 195 4.05 3.34 -1.98
N LEU A 196 4.19 2.04 -1.70
CA LEU A 196 4.42 1.50 -0.35
C LEU A 196 5.79 1.93 0.22
N ASP A 197 6.82 1.98 -0.63
CA ASP A 197 8.15 2.50 -0.31
C ASP A 197 8.18 4.04 -0.13
N HIS A 198 7.05 4.75 -0.26
CA HIS A 198 6.91 6.22 -0.18
C HIS A 198 7.79 7.01 -1.18
N LYS A 199 8.09 6.43 -2.35
CA LYS A 199 8.96 7.04 -3.37
C LYS A 199 8.24 7.96 -4.34
N ILE A 200 6.93 7.79 -4.51
CA ILE A 200 6.12 8.59 -5.43
C ILE A 200 5.86 9.97 -4.82
N GLN A 201 6.60 10.99 -5.28
CA GLN A 201 6.40 12.41 -4.91
C GLN A 201 5.58 13.18 -5.95
N GLU A 202 5.57 12.65 -7.18
CA GLU A 202 4.88 13.17 -8.35
C GLU A 202 4.56 11.98 -9.28
N ILE A 203 3.41 12.02 -9.97
CA ILE A 203 3.02 11.01 -10.95
C ILE A 203 2.17 11.60 -12.07
N SER A 204 2.56 11.28 -13.30
CA SER A 204 1.85 11.63 -14.53
C SER A 204 0.93 10.51 -14.97
N VAL A 205 -0.31 10.83 -15.31
CA VAL A 205 -1.30 9.89 -15.86
C VAL A 205 -1.77 10.40 -17.22
N LYS A 206 -1.73 9.53 -18.23
CA LYS A 206 -2.08 9.83 -19.62
C LYS A 206 -3.26 8.96 -20.05
N ALA A 207 -4.46 9.55 -20.04
CA ALA A 207 -5.65 8.90 -20.56
C ALA A 207 -5.80 9.17 -22.07
N ILE A 208 -6.07 8.13 -22.85
CA ILE A 208 -6.37 8.22 -24.29
C ILE A 208 -7.73 7.57 -24.52
N ALA A 209 -8.72 8.37 -24.94
CA ALA A 209 -10.05 7.91 -25.30
C ALA A 209 -10.26 8.05 -26.82
N GLN A 210 -10.86 7.03 -27.44
CA GLN A 210 -11.35 7.10 -28.82
C GLN A 210 -12.87 7.19 -28.80
N VAL A 211 -13.41 8.36 -29.10
CA VAL A 211 -14.84 8.66 -29.00
C VAL A 211 -15.40 8.95 -30.38
N SER A 212 -16.33 8.13 -30.87
CA SER A 212 -17.14 8.45 -32.05
C SER A 212 -18.35 9.27 -31.63
N VAL A 213 -18.60 10.39 -32.30
CA VAL A 213 -19.56 11.40 -31.85
C VAL A 213 -20.62 11.66 -32.94
N GLN A 214 -21.89 11.76 -32.55
CA GLN A 214 -22.99 12.12 -33.45
C GLN A 214 -23.96 13.15 -32.83
N SER A 215 -24.61 13.93 -33.69
CA SER A 215 -25.57 14.98 -33.35
C SER A 215 -26.85 14.72 -34.14
N GLY A 216 -27.74 13.90 -33.57
CA GLY A 216 -28.92 13.40 -34.29
C GLY A 216 -28.52 12.53 -35.47
N LEU A 217 -28.91 12.90 -36.69
CA LEU A 217 -28.58 12.16 -37.92
C LEU A 217 -27.18 12.49 -38.49
N ILE A 218 -26.43 13.42 -37.88
CA ILE A 218 -25.13 13.87 -38.39
C ILE A 218 -24.02 13.22 -37.55
N LYS A 219 -23.25 12.30 -38.14
CA LYS A 219 -22.01 11.81 -37.53
C LYS A 219 -20.92 12.88 -37.64
N LEU A 220 -20.33 13.25 -36.51
CA LEU A 220 -19.27 14.25 -36.37
C LEU A 220 -17.85 13.62 -36.46
N GLY A 221 -17.80 12.29 -36.64
CA GLY A 221 -16.58 11.52 -36.81
C GLY A 221 -16.02 10.95 -35.51
N GLN A 222 -14.90 10.25 -35.62
CA GLN A 222 -14.13 9.73 -34.49
C GLN A 222 -13.12 10.79 -34.02
N GLN A 223 -13.04 11.01 -32.72
CA GLN A 223 -12.15 11.97 -32.08
C GLN A 223 -11.27 11.24 -31.05
N THR A 224 -9.96 11.38 -31.19
CA THR A 224 -9.02 10.94 -30.15
C THR A 224 -8.85 12.05 -29.12
N LEU A 225 -9.32 11.80 -27.91
CA LEU A 225 -9.14 12.69 -26.76
C LEU A 225 -7.96 12.18 -25.94
N THR A 226 -6.89 12.97 -25.86
CA THR A 226 -5.74 12.69 -24.98
C THR A 226 -5.76 13.68 -23.84
N GLN A 227 -5.91 13.18 -22.61
CA GLN A 227 -5.81 13.97 -21.39
C GLN A 227 -4.54 13.56 -20.64
N PHE A 228 -3.75 14.56 -20.24
CA PHE A 228 -2.69 14.39 -19.26
C PHE A 228 -3.17 14.95 -17.92
N LEU A 229 -2.87 14.24 -16.85
CA LEU A 229 -3.06 14.64 -15.46
C LEU A 229 -1.70 14.48 -14.78
N GLN A 230 -1.35 15.41 -13.89
CA GLN A 230 -0.10 15.40 -13.15
C GLN A 230 -0.47 15.65 -11.69
N PHE A 231 -0.13 14.70 -10.82
CA PHE A 231 -0.42 14.74 -9.39
C PHE A 231 0.92 14.95 -8.68
N SER A 232 1.02 15.98 -7.84
CA SER A 232 2.30 16.40 -7.24
C SER A 232 2.09 16.80 -5.78
N GLY A 233 2.96 16.35 -4.87
CA GLY A 233 2.85 16.68 -3.45
C GLY A 233 1.52 16.18 -2.85
N GLY A 234 0.68 17.10 -2.36
CA GLY A 234 -0.56 16.76 -1.65
C GLY A 234 -1.67 16.14 -2.52
N ASP A 235 -1.56 16.24 -3.85
CA ASP A 235 -2.51 15.61 -4.79
C ASP A 235 -2.15 14.15 -5.09
N VAL A 236 -0.96 13.69 -4.70
CA VAL A 236 -0.58 12.26 -4.76
C VAL A 236 -1.26 11.53 -3.60
N PRO A 237 -1.92 10.38 -3.83
CA PRO A 237 -2.43 9.56 -2.76
C PRO A 237 -1.34 9.18 -1.74
N THR A 238 -1.72 9.06 -0.47
CA THR A 238 -0.81 8.62 0.60
C THR A 238 -1.36 7.38 1.29
N ILE A 239 -0.50 6.62 1.96
CA ILE A 239 -0.95 5.52 2.82
C ILE A 239 -1.73 6.14 3.98
N PRO A 240 -3.02 5.83 4.17
CA PRO A 240 -3.81 6.44 5.23
C PRO A 240 -3.30 6.01 6.60
N ALA A 241 -3.23 6.94 7.54
CA ALA A 241 -2.92 6.63 8.93
C ALA A 241 -3.95 5.61 9.47
N PHE A 242 -3.44 4.53 10.03
CA PHE A 242 -4.24 3.41 10.55
C PHE A 242 -4.04 3.23 12.05
N ASP A 243 -5.07 2.71 12.70
CA ASP A 243 -5.09 2.36 14.13
C ASP A 243 -5.38 0.85 14.28
N ILE A 244 -4.66 0.18 15.20
CA ILE A 244 -4.79 -1.26 15.44
C ILE A 244 -5.53 -1.47 16.76
N GLN A 245 -6.80 -1.83 16.67
CA GLN A 245 -7.67 -1.99 17.83
C GLN A 245 -7.98 -3.46 18.13
N ASN A 246 -8.26 -3.76 19.39
CA ASN A 246 -8.70 -5.07 19.86
C ASN A 246 -7.77 -6.23 19.45
N LEU A 247 -6.45 -5.98 19.38
CA LEU A 247 -5.46 -7.03 19.25
C LEU A 247 -5.64 -8.04 20.39
N ARG A 248 -5.74 -9.33 20.09
CA ARG A 248 -5.86 -10.43 21.05
C ARG A 248 -5.15 -11.67 20.56
N PHE A 249 -4.49 -12.37 21.47
CA PHE A 249 -3.86 -13.66 21.24
C PHE A 249 -4.52 -14.73 22.12
N ALA A 250 -4.97 -15.83 21.51
CA ALA A 250 -5.59 -16.96 22.19
C ALA A 250 -5.23 -18.28 21.50
N GLU A 251 -5.15 -19.37 22.24
CA GLU A 251 -4.86 -20.69 21.68
C GLU A 251 -6.04 -21.22 20.86
N TYR A 252 -5.76 -22.03 19.83
CA TYR A 252 -6.79 -22.74 19.06
C TYR A 252 -6.45 -24.23 18.92
N GLY A 253 -7.48 -25.03 18.63
CA GLY A 253 -7.39 -26.49 18.53
C GLY A 253 -8.18 -27.19 19.63
N LEU A 254 -7.74 -28.38 20.05
CA LEU A 254 -8.42 -29.17 21.06
C LEU A 254 -8.03 -28.71 22.49
N PRO A 255 -8.96 -28.74 23.47
CA PRO A 255 -8.63 -28.43 24.86
C PRO A 255 -7.49 -29.33 25.39
N GLY A 256 -6.41 -28.70 25.86
CA GLY A 256 -5.19 -29.37 26.33
C GLY A 256 -4.28 -29.92 25.22
N HIS A 257 -4.67 -29.80 23.95
CA HIS A 257 -3.90 -30.20 22.77
C HIS A 257 -4.09 -29.14 21.66
N PRO A 258 -3.55 -27.92 21.84
CA PRO A 258 -3.71 -26.84 20.87
C PRO A 258 -2.92 -27.12 19.58
N ASP A 259 -3.50 -26.70 18.46
CA ASP A 259 -2.91 -26.77 17.12
C ASP A 259 -1.99 -25.56 16.84
N GLY A 260 -2.13 -24.48 17.62
CA GLY A 260 -1.34 -23.27 17.49
C GLY A 260 -1.92 -22.05 18.23
N LEU A 261 -1.43 -20.87 17.85
CA LEU A 261 -1.85 -19.56 18.36
C LEU A 261 -2.70 -18.80 17.33
N LYS A 262 -3.85 -18.29 17.75
CA LYS A 262 -4.70 -17.40 16.98
C LYS A 262 -4.50 -15.96 17.43
N ALA A 263 -4.14 -15.09 16.51
CA ALA A 263 -4.19 -13.64 16.70
C ALA A 263 -5.44 -13.07 16.00
N MET A 264 -6.06 -12.07 16.61
CA MET A 264 -7.18 -11.32 16.03
C MET A 264 -6.96 -9.82 16.23
N ALA A 265 -7.25 -9.00 15.23
CA ALA A 265 -7.14 -7.54 15.30
C ALA A 265 -8.18 -6.85 14.41
N ALA A 266 -8.49 -5.59 14.72
CA ALA A 266 -9.31 -4.71 13.87
C ALA A 266 -8.48 -3.47 13.49
N VAL A 267 -8.00 -3.43 12.24
CA VAL A 267 -7.26 -2.30 11.70
C VAL A 267 -8.25 -1.30 11.12
N THR A 268 -8.22 -0.04 11.55
CA THR A 268 -9.12 1.01 11.07
C THR A 268 -8.34 2.15 10.44
N ALA A 269 -8.71 2.54 9.23
CA ALA A 269 -8.16 3.68 8.50
C ALA A 269 -9.29 4.53 7.91
N LYS A 270 -9.05 5.82 7.67
CA LYS A 270 -10.03 6.70 7.03
C LYS A 270 -9.89 6.64 5.51
N ASN A 271 -10.99 6.34 4.80
CA ASN A 271 -11.06 6.61 3.37
C ASN A 271 -11.42 8.09 3.16
N GLU A 272 -10.58 8.83 2.42
CA GLU A 272 -10.81 10.24 2.11
C GLU A 272 -11.39 10.47 0.70
N TYR A 273 -11.59 9.40 -0.07
CA TYR A 273 -12.00 9.47 -1.49
C TYR A 273 -13.50 9.14 -1.68
N PRO A 274 -14.15 9.67 -2.74
CA PRO A 274 -15.58 9.45 -3.05
C PRO A 274 -15.87 8.06 -3.66
N VAL A 275 -15.17 7.03 -3.18
CA VAL A 275 -15.18 5.65 -3.69
C VAL A 275 -15.95 4.72 -2.75
N ASN A 276 -16.68 3.76 -3.33
CA ASN A 276 -17.48 2.77 -2.60
C ASN A 276 -17.27 1.38 -3.19
N PHE A 277 -16.66 0.46 -2.45
CA PHE A 277 -16.42 -0.92 -2.89
C PHE A 277 -16.23 -1.88 -1.72
N ASP A 278 -16.55 -3.16 -1.92
CA ASP A 278 -16.29 -4.21 -0.94
C ASP A 278 -15.06 -5.02 -1.38
N VAL A 279 -13.99 -4.99 -0.59
CA VAL A 279 -12.81 -5.85 -0.82
C VAL A 279 -13.16 -7.28 -0.41
N PRO A 280 -12.96 -8.29 -1.27
CA PRO A 280 -13.22 -9.67 -0.92
C PRO A 280 -12.27 -10.19 0.18
N PRO A 281 -12.57 -11.33 0.84
CA PRO A 281 -11.68 -11.94 1.80
C PRO A 281 -10.37 -12.34 1.13
N PHE A 282 -9.23 -11.85 1.62
CA PHE A 282 -7.91 -12.25 1.14
C PHE A 282 -7.17 -13.10 2.16
N ALA A 283 -6.38 -14.04 1.65
CA ALA A 283 -5.46 -14.88 2.42
C ALA A 283 -4.01 -14.40 2.23
N PHE A 284 -3.23 -14.45 3.30
CA PHE A 284 -1.85 -14.01 3.36
C PHE A 284 -0.98 -15.03 4.09
N GLU A 285 0.29 -15.05 3.73
CA GLU A 285 1.36 -15.79 4.39
C GLU A 285 2.29 -14.77 5.05
N ILE A 286 2.51 -14.92 6.36
CA ILE A 286 3.51 -14.18 7.12
C ILE A 286 4.75 -15.06 7.20
N LEU A 287 5.85 -14.51 6.71
CA LEU A 287 7.11 -15.19 6.47
C LEU A 287 8.21 -14.54 7.32
N LEU A 288 9.16 -15.36 7.76
CA LEU A 288 10.40 -14.95 8.42
C LEU A 288 11.61 -15.31 7.54
N PRO A 289 12.71 -14.54 7.61
CA PRO A 289 13.96 -14.96 6.99
C PRO A 289 14.47 -16.25 7.65
N ASP A 290 15.14 -17.09 6.88
CA ASP A 290 15.74 -18.34 7.33
C ASP A 290 17.25 -18.19 7.61
N CYS A 291 18.02 -19.29 7.59
CA CYS A 291 19.47 -19.26 7.81
C CYS A 291 20.30 -18.99 6.52
N GLU A 292 19.67 -18.95 5.34
CA GLU A 292 20.31 -18.82 4.02
C GLU A 292 19.67 -17.69 3.16
N ASP A 293 18.97 -16.75 3.81
CA ASP A 293 18.24 -15.60 3.24
C ASP A 293 17.01 -15.94 2.35
N ASP A 294 16.39 -17.11 2.55
CA ASP A 294 15.07 -17.47 1.99
C ASP A 294 13.94 -17.30 3.05
N TYR A 295 12.68 -17.59 2.69
CA TYR A 295 11.49 -17.27 3.46
C TYR A 295 10.76 -18.50 4.03
N LEU A 296 10.80 -18.65 5.37
CA LEU A 296 10.04 -19.66 6.10
C LEU A 296 8.63 -19.17 6.46
N LEU A 297 7.63 -20.00 6.23
CA LEU A 297 6.26 -19.75 6.68
C LEU A 297 6.20 -19.77 8.23
N PHE A 298 5.83 -18.64 8.81
CA PHE A 298 5.62 -18.48 10.25
C PHE A 298 4.14 -18.53 10.62
N ALA A 299 3.28 -17.84 9.87
CA ALA A 299 1.85 -17.81 10.11
C ALA A 299 1.05 -17.64 8.83
N THR A 300 -0.23 -18.01 8.87
CA THR A 300 -1.21 -17.61 7.85
C THR A 300 -2.11 -16.50 8.40
N ALA A 301 -2.62 -15.62 7.55
CA ALA A 301 -3.58 -14.59 7.93
C ALA A 301 -4.70 -14.46 6.91
N SER A 302 -5.85 -13.99 7.35
CA SER A 302 -7.00 -13.70 6.49
C SER A 302 -7.78 -12.47 6.93
N THR A 303 -8.42 -11.81 5.97
CA THR A 303 -9.36 -10.71 6.23
C THR A 303 -10.80 -11.18 6.09
N GLU A 304 -11.72 -10.56 6.84
CA GLU A 304 -13.13 -10.54 6.43
C GLU A 304 -13.33 -9.63 5.20
N VAL A 305 -14.55 -9.59 4.64
CA VAL A 305 -14.94 -8.60 3.61
C VAL A 305 -14.73 -7.19 4.17
N ILE A 306 -14.00 -6.34 3.45
CA ILE A 306 -13.69 -4.97 3.89
C ILE A 306 -14.57 -3.97 3.14
N HIS A 307 -15.58 -3.43 3.83
CA HIS A 307 -16.52 -2.45 3.27
C HIS A 307 -15.90 -1.05 3.17
N VAL A 308 -15.39 -0.67 2.00
CA VAL A 308 -14.89 0.69 1.72
C VAL A 308 -16.06 1.59 1.32
N LYS A 309 -16.30 2.63 2.11
CA LYS A 309 -17.37 3.62 1.89
C LYS A 309 -16.80 5.02 1.70
N PRO A 310 -17.47 5.91 0.94
CA PRO A 310 -16.99 7.28 0.71
C PRO A 310 -16.83 8.05 2.02
N GLU A 311 -15.70 8.75 2.16
CA GLU A 311 -15.44 9.70 3.26
C GLU A 311 -15.62 9.13 4.68
N GLN A 312 -15.43 7.82 4.85
CA GLN A 312 -15.75 7.07 6.07
C GLN A 312 -14.58 6.23 6.58
N ASN A 313 -14.63 5.87 7.86
CA ASN A 313 -13.71 4.90 8.43
C ASN A 313 -13.97 3.50 7.84
N VAL A 314 -12.91 2.87 7.39
CA VAL A 314 -12.85 1.50 6.89
C VAL A 314 -12.18 0.65 7.96
N THR A 315 -12.84 -0.41 8.40
CA THR A 315 -12.29 -1.36 9.39
C THR A 315 -12.08 -2.72 8.75
N ALA A 316 -10.82 -3.13 8.61
CA ALA A 316 -10.42 -4.47 8.23
C ALA A 316 -10.26 -5.34 9.49
N LYS A 317 -11.05 -6.40 9.62
CA LYS A 317 -10.80 -7.44 10.63
C LYS A 317 -9.79 -8.43 10.09
N VAL A 318 -8.74 -8.69 10.85
CA VAL A 318 -7.67 -9.64 10.51
C VAL A 318 -7.70 -10.77 11.53
N THR A 319 -7.65 -12.01 11.04
CA THR A 319 -7.37 -13.20 11.84
C THR A 319 -6.07 -13.82 11.34
N ALA A 320 -5.12 -14.09 12.22
CA ALA A 320 -3.92 -14.85 11.89
C ALA A 320 -3.84 -16.13 12.73
N LEU A 321 -3.27 -17.17 12.13
CA LEU A 321 -3.06 -18.49 12.71
C LEU A 321 -1.57 -18.84 12.56
N VAL A 322 -0.87 -18.86 13.70
CA VAL A 322 0.47 -19.42 13.85
C VAL A 322 0.29 -20.88 14.23
N SER A 323 0.67 -21.83 13.38
CA SER A 323 0.66 -23.25 13.74
C SER A 323 1.80 -23.57 14.71
N GLN A 324 1.90 -24.83 15.16
CA GLN A 324 3.15 -25.34 15.73
C GLN A 324 4.35 -24.98 14.82
N LEU A 325 5.44 -24.54 15.44
CA LEU A 325 6.58 -23.95 14.73
C LEU A 325 7.42 -25.04 14.05
N PRO A 326 7.78 -24.89 12.75
CA PRO A 326 8.65 -25.83 12.07
C PRO A 326 10.06 -25.80 12.66
N ASN A 327 10.71 -26.97 12.73
CA ASN A 327 12.07 -27.11 13.25
C ASN A 327 13.10 -26.19 12.58
N SER A 328 12.85 -25.70 11.36
CA SER A 328 13.73 -24.75 10.66
C SER A 328 13.72 -23.34 11.27
N LEU A 329 12.66 -22.94 11.98
CA LEU A 329 12.62 -21.69 12.73
C LEU A 329 13.23 -21.80 14.13
N THR A 330 13.27 -22.99 14.72
CA THR A 330 13.72 -23.22 16.12
C THR A 330 15.09 -23.90 16.26
N SER A 331 15.62 -24.51 15.19
CA SER A 331 16.96 -25.08 15.18
C SER A 331 18.03 -24.01 14.99
N ALA A 332 19.19 -24.17 15.62
CA ALA A 332 20.32 -23.26 15.45
C ALA A 332 20.86 -23.27 14.01
N CYS A 333 21.09 -22.09 13.43
CA CYS A 333 21.63 -21.94 12.07
C CYS A 333 23.06 -22.51 11.94
N PRO A 334 23.48 -22.95 10.73
CA PRO A 334 24.83 -23.48 10.50
C PRO A 334 25.93 -22.54 10.99
N GLY A 335 26.79 -23.03 11.89
CA GLY A 335 27.88 -22.24 12.51
C GLY A 335 27.45 -21.29 13.65
N SER A 336 26.15 -21.19 13.94
CA SER A 336 25.59 -20.38 15.03
C SER A 336 25.17 -21.24 16.24
N LYS A 337 24.80 -20.57 17.33
CA LYS A 337 24.03 -21.15 18.46
C LYS A 337 22.56 -20.72 18.46
N SER A 338 22.21 -19.73 17.63
CA SER A 338 20.88 -19.12 17.55
C SER A 338 20.11 -19.65 16.33
N SER A 339 18.81 -19.84 16.50
CA SER A 339 17.84 -20.05 15.41
C SER A 339 17.38 -18.73 14.77
N PRO A 340 16.65 -18.76 13.65
CA PRO A 340 15.97 -17.57 13.12
C PRO A 340 15.01 -16.94 14.13
N LEU A 341 14.23 -17.77 14.86
CA LEU A 341 13.32 -17.29 15.89
C LEU A 341 14.05 -16.70 17.10
N ASP A 342 15.16 -17.32 17.54
CA ASP A 342 15.99 -16.81 18.64
C ASP A 342 16.49 -15.39 18.30
N SER A 343 16.82 -15.15 17.04
CA SER A 343 17.32 -13.87 16.52
C SER A 343 16.20 -12.82 16.44
N LEU A 344 15.04 -13.18 15.88
CA LEU A 344 13.84 -12.32 15.87
C LEU A 344 13.45 -11.87 17.28
N VAL A 345 13.42 -12.82 18.23
CA VAL A 345 13.06 -12.55 19.63
C VAL A 345 14.14 -11.71 20.31
N ALA A 346 15.44 -12.03 20.16
CA ALA A 346 16.51 -11.23 20.75
C ALA A 346 16.59 -9.79 20.21
N ASP A 347 16.13 -9.55 18.98
CA ASP A 347 16.01 -8.22 18.39
C ASP A 347 14.81 -7.46 18.97
N TYR A 348 13.63 -8.08 18.95
CA TYR A 348 12.39 -7.51 19.51
C TYR A 348 12.53 -7.14 21.00
N LEU A 349 13.05 -8.07 21.84
CA LEU A 349 13.20 -7.86 23.29
C LEU A 349 14.34 -6.87 23.64
N ALA A 350 15.27 -6.63 22.71
CA ALA A 350 16.27 -5.56 22.82
C ALA A 350 15.74 -4.18 22.39
N GLY A 351 14.44 -4.06 22.09
CA GLY A 351 13.85 -2.82 21.60
C GLY A 351 14.30 -2.41 20.20
N ARG A 352 14.77 -3.38 19.38
CA ARG A 352 15.14 -3.15 17.98
C ARG A 352 13.99 -3.56 17.07
N ASP A 353 13.77 -2.77 16.02
CA ASP A 353 12.77 -3.05 14.99
C ASP A 353 13.13 -4.34 14.24
N THR A 354 12.12 -5.13 13.91
CA THR A 354 12.27 -6.45 13.27
C THR A 354 11.42 -6.57 12.02
N THR A 355 11.98 -7.13 10.94
CA THR A 355 11.25 -7.28 9.68
C THR A 355 10.55 -8.63 9.59
N VAL A 356 9.23 -8.62 9.39
CA VAL A 356 8.48 -9.76 8.87
C VAL A 356 8.09 -9.51 7.42
N TYR A 357 7.84 -10.56 6.65
CA TYR A 357 7.49 -10.45 5.23
C TYR A 357 6.08 -10.98 4.99
N ILE A 358 5.29 -10.27 4.19
CA ILE A 358 3.90 -10.62 3.91
C ILE A 358 3.75 -10.90 2.42
N ARG A 359 3.19 -12.06 2.07
CA ARG A 359 2.90 -12.51 0.70
C ARG A 359 1.44 -12.92 0.58
N GLY A 360 0.85 -12.85 -0.61
CA GLY A 360 -0.45 -13.47 -0.88
C GLY A 360 -0.41 -14.98 -0.69
N GLY A 361 -1.32 -15.52 0.12
CA GLY A 361 -1.49 -16.95 0.31
C GLY A 361 -2.36 -17.59 -0.76
N ASN A 362 -2.88 -18.79 -0.47
CA ASN A 362 -3.92 -19.40 -1.29
C ASN A 362 -5.28 -18.73 -1.04
N GLN A 363 -5.73 -17.96 -2.02
CA GLN A 363 -7.00 -17.23 -1.98
C GLN A 363 -8.22 -18.18 -2.04
N ASP A 364 -9.38 -17.65 -1.69
CA ASP A 364 -10.66 -18.34 -1.87
C ASP A 364 -10.98 -18.53 -3.37
N PRO A 365 -11.61 -19.66 -3.80
CA PRO A 365 -12.01 -19.87 -5.19
C PRO A 365 -12.90 -18.80 -5.83
N ASP A 366 -13.62 -17.98 -5.04
CA ASP A 366 -14.40 -16.84 -5.56
C ASP A 366 -13.51 -15.60 -5.85
N THR A 367 -12.21 -15.64 -5.54
CA THR A 367 -11.25 -14.57 -5.83
C THR A 367 -10.72 -14.65 -7.26
N PRO A 368 -10.85 -13.61 -8.10
CA PRO A 368 -10.33 -13.63 -9.47
C PRO A 368 -8.82 -13.89 -9.55
N ASP A 369 -8.41 -14.78 -10.47
CA ASP A 369 -7.02 -15.22 -10.66
C ASP A 369 -6.01 -14.06 -10.77
N TRP A 370 -6.38 -12.96 -11.44
CA TRP A 370 -5.52 -11.80 -11.62
C TRP A 370 -5.16 -11.11 -10.29
N ILE A 371 -6.05 -11.14 -9.29
CA ILE A 371 -5.77 -10.65 -7.94
C ILE A 371 -4.91 -11.68 -7.19
N GLY A 372 -5.26 -12.96 -7.27
CA GLY A 372 -4.54 -14.04 -6.60
C GLY A 372 -3.07 -14.13 -7.02
N ASN A 373 -2.78 -13.95 -8.31
CA ASN A 373 -1.42 -13.94 -8.85
C ASN A 373 -0.64 -12.69 -8.41
N LEU A 374 -1.23 -11.49 -8.55
CA LEU A 374 -0.61 -10.24 -8.10
C LEU A 374 -0.22 -10.27 -6.61
N LEU A 375 -1.08 -10.81 -5.75
CA LEU A 375 -0.80 -10.98 -4.33
C LEU A 375 0.31 -12.03 -4.07
N LYS A 376 0.30 -13.17 -4.78
CA LYS A 376 1.32 -14.23 -4.63
C LYS A 376 2.71 -13.82 -5.12
N GLU A 377 2.79 -13.00 -6.16
CA GLU A 377 4.04 -12.51 -6.76
C GLU A 377 4.60 -11.24 -6.07
N THR A 378 3.92 -10.77 -5.01
CA THR A 378 4.31 -9.58 -4.24
C THR A 378 4.60 -9.95 -2.79
N THR A 379 5.89 -9.98 -2.43
CA THR A 379 6.34 -10.05 -1.04
C THR A 379 6.65 -8.64 -0.52
N LEU A 380 6.02 -8.23 0.57
CA LEU A 380 6.16 -6.91 1.20
C LEU A 380 6.90 -7.03 2.55
N PRO A 381 7.99 -6.29 2.80
CA PRO A 381 8.57 -6.19 4.12
C PRO A 381 7.70 -5.30 5.02
N PHE A 382 7.52 -5.70 6.27
CA PHE A 382 6.80 -4.96 7.31
C PHE A 382 7.66 -4.88 8.58
N SER A 383 7.87 -3.67 9.07
CA SER A 383 8.63 -3.44 10.31
C SER A 383 7.73 -3.57 11.53
N LEU A 384 8.00 -4.57 12.38
CA LEU A 384 7.47 -4.68 13.72
C LEU A 384 8.34 -3.82 14.66
N PRO A 385 7.77 -2.84 15.38
CA PRO A 385 8.52 -2.04 16.32
C PRO A 385 9.03 -2.89 17.49
N GLY A 386 10.28 -2.67 17.89
CA GLY A 386 10.87 -3.36 19.04
C GLY A 386 10.25 -2.90 20.37
N HIS A 387 10.17 -3.80 21.35
CA HIS A 387 9.69 -3.49 22.70
C HIS A 387 10.68 -3.97 23.77
N PRO A 388 11.46 -3.06 24.40
CA PRO A 388 12.50 -3.44 25.35
C PRO A 388 11.94 -4.11 26.61
N PHE A 389 12.66 -5.10 27.13
CA PHE A 389 12.22 -6.03 28.19
C PHE A 389 11.94 -5.39 29.57
N ASP A 390 12.34 -4.13 29.77
CA ASP A 390 12.51 -3.39 31.04
C ASP A 390 11.30 -3.35 32.00
N ASN A 391 10.12 -3.83 31.58
CA ASN A 391 8.88 -3.81 32.37
C ASN A 391 8.23 -5.20 32.56
N LEU A 392 8.82 -6.29 32.03
CA LEU A 392 8.24 -7.63 32.13
C LEU A 392 8.60 -8.34 33.44
N ILE A 393 9.83 -8.21 33.95
CA ILE A 393 10.20 -8.78 35.26
C ILE A 393 9.71 -7.84 36.36
N LYS A 394 8.58 -8.19 37.00
CA LYS A 394 7.95 -7.40 38.07
C LYS A 394 8.61 -7.59 39.43
N ASN A 395 9.15 -8.78 39.68
CA ASN A 395 9.86 -9.11 40.91
C ASN A 395 10.83 -10.27 40.66
N PHE A 396 12.03 -10.18 41.23
CA PHE A 396 13.04 -11.23 41.21
C PHE A 396 13.54 -11.43 42.64
N SER A 397 13.51 -12.67 43.12
CA SER A 397 13.94 -13.01 44.48
C SER A 397 14.61 -14.38 44.52
N LEU A 398 15.64 -14.50 45.36
CA LEU A 398 16.15 -15.80 45.79
C LEU A 398 15.81 -15.98 47.27
N THR A 399 15.16 -17.09 47.60
CA THR A 399 14.89 -17.49 48.98
C THR A 399 15.69 -18.73 49.35
N ASP A 400 15.82 -18.95 50.66
CA ASP A 400 16.45 -20.15 51.22
C ASP A 400 17.93 -20.33 50.78
N THR A 401 18.60 -19.21 50.48
CA THR A 401 19.99 -19.15 50.01
C THR A 401 20.96 -19.72 51.04
N HIS A 402 21.68 -20.79 50.66
CA HIS A 402 22.72 -21.42 51.45
C HIS A 402 24.07 -21.32 50.74
N PHE A 403 25.10 -20.94 51.49
CA PHE A 403 26.46 -20.76 51.00
C PHE A 403 27.39 -21.77 51.68
N SER A 404 27.87 -22.76 50.93
CA SER A 404 28.79 -23.79 51.43
C SER A 404 30.22 -23.51 50.96
N LEU A 405 31.12 -23.33 51.91
CA LEU A 405 32.57 -23.27 51.66
C LEU A 405 33.10 -24.65 51.22
N PRO A 406 34.15 -24.71 50.39
CA PRO A 406 34.74 -25.98 49.95
C PRO A 406 35.43 -26.71 51.10
N ASP A 407 35.35 -28.04 51.11
CA ASP A 407 36.06 -28.88 52.07
C ASP A 407 37.60 -28.75 51.90
N PRO A 408 38.37 -28.72 53.01
CA PRO A 408 39.81 -28.48 52.98
C PRO A 408 40.59 -29.64 52.35
N GLY A 409 40.74 -29.60 51.03
CA GLY A 409 41.59 -30.49 50.24
C GLY A 409 40.92 -31.16 49.03
N SER A 410 39.62 -30.96 48.81
CA SER A 410 38.85 -31.61 47.73
C SER A 410 38.32 -30.65 46.67
N GLU A 411 37.76 -29.51 47.06
CA GLU A 411 37.12 -28.54 46.15
C GLU A 411 37.82 -27.18 46.15
N LYS A 412 37.68 -26.41 45.07
CA LYS A 412 38.36 -25.11 44.88
C LYS A 412 37.48 -23.88 45.11
N TYR A 413 36.17 -24.03 44.99
CA TYR A 413 35.23 -22.90 44.90
C TYR A 413 34.10 -23.10 45.90
N PRO A 414 33.61 -22.03 46.55
CA PRO A 414 32.37 -22.11 47.31
C PRO A 414 31.20 -22.38 46.38
N LYS A 415 30.15 -22.99 46.94
CA LYS A 415 28.91 -23.34 46.22
C LYS A 415 27.72 -22.59 46.80
N ILE A 416 26.76 -22.27 45.94
CA ILE A 416 25.48 -21.65 46.31
C ILE A 416 24.33 -22.60 45.96
N SER A 417 23.42 -22.78 46.91
CA SER A 417 22.10 -23.40 46.69
C SER A 417 21.01 -22.40 47.06
N ALA A 418 19.96 -22.28 46.24
CA ALA A 418 18.90 -21.30 46.46
C ALA A 418 17.61 -21.65 45.68
N VAL A 419 16.48 -21.07 46.10
CA VAL A 419 15.21 -21.14 45.36
C VAL A 419 14.99 -19.81 44.64
N VAL A 420 15.13 -19.81 43.32
CA VAL A 420 14.86 -18.65 42.45
C VAL A 420 13.35 -18.53 42.23
N LYS A 421 12.80 -17.33 42.41
CA LYS A 421 11.38 -17.00 42.18
C LYS A 421 11.30 -15.70 41.40
N VAL A 422 10.76 -15.76 40.18
CA VAL A 422 10.62 -14.64 39.25
C VAL A 422 9.14 -14.45 38.93
N LEU A 423 8.64 -13.22 39.09
CA LEU A 423 7.28 -12.85 38.71
C LEU A 423 7.33 -12.05 37.41
N VAL A 424 6.85 -12.64 36.31
CA VAL A 424 6.80 -12.03 34.98
C VAL A 424 5.38 -11.50 34.73
N GLY A 425 5.25 -10.24 34.31
CA GLY A 425 3.97 -9.68 33.90
C GLY A 425 3.62 -10.06 32.47
N MET A 426 2.49 -10.73 32.25
CA MET A 426 2.00 -11.00 30.89
C MET A 426 1.31 -9.75 30.32
N PRO A 427 1.42 -9.50 29.00
CA PRO A 427 0.60 -8.49 28.32
C PRO A 427 -0.90 -8.73 28.53
N ALA A 428 -1.69 -7.65 28.59
CA ALA A 428 -3.13 -7.74 28.88
C ALA A 428 -3.93 -8.48 27.79
N ASP A 429 -3.40 -8.50 26.57
CA ASP A 429 -4.03 -9.03 25.36
C ASP A 429 -3.61 -10.47 25.02
N MET A 430 -2.84 -11.11 25.91
CA MET A 430 -2.19 -12.41 25.70
C MET A 430 -2.83 -13.50 26.58
N GLU A 431 -3.91 -14.11 26.07
CA GLU A 431 -4.70 -15.16 26.76
C GLU A 431 -4.16 -16.57 26.43
N VAL A 432 -2.86 -16.80 26.67
CA VAL A 432 -2.18 -18.08 26.39
C VAL A 432 -1.72 -18.82 27.66
N ASN A 433 -1.36 -20.09 27.50
CA ASN A 433 -0.64 -20.89 28.46
C ASN A 433 0.85 -20.92 28.07
N LEU A 434 1.67 -20.37 28.95
CA LEU A 434 3.13 -20.36 28.85
C LEU A 434 3.67 -21.10 30.07
N ASP A 435 4.39 -22.20 29.84
CA ASP A 435 5.08 -22.94 30.89
C ASP A 435 6.60 -22.89 30.69
N VAL A 436 7.34 -23.11 31.78
CA VAL A 436 8.80 -23.04 31.85
C VAL A 436 9.31 -24.28 32.59
N ASN A 437 9.86 -25.23 31.83
CA ASN A 437 10.32 -26.52 32.33
C ASN A 437 11.79 -26.49 32.79
N GLU A 438 12.65 -25.71 32.12
CA GLU A 438 14.09 -25.60 32.45
C GLU A 438 14.62 -24.16 32.24
N VAL A 439 15.60 -23.77 33.06
CA VAL A 439 16.27 -22.47 33.03
C VAL A 439 17.78 -22.65 33.20
N ARG A 440 18.59 -21.87 32.50
CA ARG A 440 20.05 -21.75 32.74
C ARG A 440 20.47 -20.28 32.69
N ALA A 441 21.64 -19.95 33.22
CA ALA A 441 22.16 -18.59 33.15
C ALA A 441 23.70 -18.53 33.14
N ASP A 442 24.23 -17.43 32.65
CA ASP A 442 25.59 -16.97 32.94
C ASP A 442 25.46 -15.75 33.87
N ALA A 443 25.99 -15.83 35.10
CA ALA A 443 25.71 -14.87 36.16
C ALA A 443 26.97 -14.31 36.84
N GLN A 444 27.06 -12.98 36.93
CA GLN A 444 28.11 -12.24 37.63
C GLN A 444 27.61 -11.78 39.00
N VAL A 445 28.40 -12.02 40.05
CA VAL A 445 28.05 -11.70 41.44
C VAL A 445 28.94 -10.56 41.95
N PHE A 446 28.34 -9.56 42.59
CA PHE A 446 29.01 -8.35 43.06
C PHE A 446 28.77 -8.11 44.55
N TYR A 447 29.80 -7.72 45.30
CA TYR A 447 29.68 -7.26 46.69
C TYR A 447 29.99 -5.77 46.78
N LYS A 448 29.05 -4.98 47.35
CA LYS A 448 29.19 -3.52 47.54
C LYS A 448 29.70 -2.79 46.26
N GLY A 449 29.19 -3.20 45.09
CA GLY A 449 29.52 -2.62 43.78
C GLY A 449 30.82 -3.13 43.13
N LYS A 450 31.48 -4.15 43.69
CA LYS A 450 32.68 -4.78 43.10
C LYS A 450 32.41 -6.23 42.71
N LEU A 451 32.93 -6.66 41.56
CA LEU A 451 32.86 -8.06 41.14
C LEU A 451 33.50 -8.95 42.21
N LEU A 452 32.78 -9.99 42.62
CA LEU A 452 33.22 -11.04 43.52
C LEU A 452 33.66 -12.26 42.72
N GLY A 453 32.84 -12.67 41.75
CA GLY A 453 33.04 -13.87 40.97
C GLY A 453 31.90 -14.17 40.00
N ASN A 454 32.10 -15.23 39.21
CA ASN A 454 31.16 -15.75 38.23
C ASN A 454 30.47 -17.01 38.80
N LEU A 455 29.15 -17.03 38.82
CA LEU A 455 28.35 -18.17 39.29
C LEU A 455 27.96 -19.03 38.08
N ASP A 456 28.51 -20.25 38.01
CA ASP A 456 28.24 -21.19 36.92
C ASP A 456 26.83 -21.79 37.05
N LEU A 457 25.90 -21.29 36.23
CA LEU A 457 24.56 -21.82 36.04
C LEU A 457 24.36 -22.29 34.58
N SER A 458 25.45 -22.65 33.89
CA SER A 458 25.45 -23.03 32.46
C SER A 458 24.66 -24.32 32.15
N LYS A 459 24.44 -25.15 33.18
CA LYS A 459 23.61 -26.36 33.12
C LYS A 459 22.14 -26.01 33.34
N TRP A 460 21.27 -26.59 32.52
CA TRP A 460 19.83 -26.53 32.72
C TRP A 460 19.43 -26.99 34.13
N GLN A 461 18.79 -26.08 34.87
CA GLN A 461 18.14 -26.33 36.15
C GLN A 461 16.63 -26.54 35.89
N LYS A 462 16.00 -27.44 36.65
CA LYS A 462 14.55 -27.62 36.53
C LYS A 462 13.79 -26.40 37.04
N ALA A 463 12.70 -26.11 36.35
CA ALA A 463 11.79 -25.02 36.67
C ALA A 463 10.32 -25.50 36.64
N ASN A 464 9.42 -24.60 37.01
CA ASN A 464 7.96 -24.77 36.99
C ASN A 464 7.33 -23.37 36.91
N ALA A 465 6.38 -23.16 36.00
CA ALA A 465 5.63 -21.90 35.91
C ALA A 465 4.23 -22.03 36.52
N THR A 466 3.82 -21.01 37.28
CA THR A 466 2.50 -20.97 37.91
C THR A 466 1.81 -19.62 37.66
N LYS A 467 0.58 -19.65 37.14
CA LYS A 467 -0.18 -18.43 36.80
C LYS A 467 -0.78 -17.80 38.06
N VAL A 468 -0.32 -16.61 38.41
CA VAL A 468 -0.73 -15.83 39.59
C VAL A 468 -1.54 -14.62 39.12
N GLY A 469 -2.85 -14.80 38.98
CA GLY A 469 -3.75 -13.79 38.41
C GLY A 469 -3.51 -13.61 36.92
N ARG A 470 -2.84 -12.52 36.52
CA ARG A 470 -2.38 -12.29 35.14
C ARG A 470 -0.87 -12.47 34.96
N ASP A 471 -0.14 -12.69 36.04
CA ASP A 471 1.32 -12.77 36.03
C ASP A 471 1.78 -14.24 36.08
N LEU A 472 2.99 -14.53 35.60
CA LEU A 472 3.59 -15.85 35.60
C LEU A 472 4.69 -15.91 36.68
N LEU A 473 4.48 -16.72 37.71
CA LEU A 473 5.48 -17.00 38.74
C LEU A 473 6.29 -18.23 38.32
N VAL A 474 7.48 -17.98 37.80
CA VAL A 474 8.48 -19.02 37.47
C VAL A 474 9.30 -19.32 38.72
N GLN A 475 9.46 -20.60 39.04
CA GLN A 475 10.27 -21.07 40.16
C GLN A 475 11.31 -22.07 39.68
N SER A 476 12.55 -21.97 40.18
CA SER A 476 13.62 -22.93 39.91
C SER A 476 14.49 -23.14 41.16
N ILE A 477 15.10 -24.32 41.29
CA ILE A 477 16.05 -24.64 42.36
C ILE A 477 17.45 -24.69 41.76
N VAL A 478 18.33 -23.83 42.27
CA VAL A 478 19.77 -23.92 42.07
C VAL A 478 20.35 -24.79 43.19
N GLN A 479 21.09 -25.83 42.83
CA GLN A 479 21.75 -26.72 43.80
C GLN A 479 23.26 -26.79 43.55
N GLU A 480 24.04 -26.46 44.58
CA GLU A 480 25.50 -26.56 44.61
C GLU A 480 26.24 -25.90 43.42
N ALA A 481 25.70 -24.80 42.89
CA ALA A 481 26.31 -24.06 41.79
C ALA A 481 27.63 -23.40 42.26
N PRO A 482 28.77 -23.66 41.58
CA PRO A 482 30.06 -23.15 42.02
C PRO A 482 30.22 -21.66 41.66
N LEU A 483 30.64 -20.87 42.65
CA LEU A 483 31.01 -19.47 42.48
C LEU A 483 32.52 -19.38 42.26
N ILE A 484 32.92 -19.18 41.00
CA ILE A 484 34.31 -18.99 40.58
C ILE A 484 34.74 -17.59 41.02
N ILE A 485 35.65 -17.51 41.99
CA ILE A 485 36.13 -16.23 42.55
C ILE A 485 37.07 -15.52 41.57
N GLU A 486 36.81 -14.23 41.32
CA GLU A 486 37.62 -13.37 40.45
C GLU A 486 38.40 -12.30 41.26
N ASP A 487 37.87 -11.86 42.41
CA ASP A 487 38.57 -10.96 43.35
C ASP A 487 38.62 -11.57 44.77
N GLU A 488 39.74 -12.23 45.07
CA GLU A 488 40.07 -12.80 46.38
C GLU A 488 40.00 -11.78 47.54
N SER A 489 40.28 -10.50 47.25
CA SER A 489 40.21 -9.42 48.24
C SER A 489 38.77 -9.02 48.56
N VAL A 490 37.84 -9.20 47.62
CA VAL A 490 36.39 -9.03 47.82
C VAL A 490 35.83 -10.28 48.51
N PHE A 491 36.21 -11.47 48.06
CA PHE A 491 35.82 -12.74 48.67
C PHE A 491 36.22 -12.85 50.16
N THR A 492 37.45 -12.47 50.51
CA THR A 492 37.91 -12.43 51.90
C THR A 492 36.99 -11.58 52.81
N LYS A 493 36.48 -10.45 52.29
CA LYS A 493 35.57 -9.57 53.03
C LYS A 493 34.15 -10.15 53.14
N VAL A 494 33.69 -10.85 52.11
CA VAL A 494 32.41 -11.60 52.15
C VAL A 494 32.47 -12.70 53.20
N VAL A 495 33.55 -13.50 53.23
CA VAL A 495 33.73 -14.57 54.23
C VAL A 495 33.83 -14.02 55.65
N GLN A 496 34.52 -12.89 55.86
CA GLN A 496 34.57 -12.23 57.17
C GLN A 496 33.18 -11.77 57.66
N GLU A 497 32.40 -11.14 56.79
CA GLU A 497 31.05 -10.65 57.11
C GLU A 497 30.06 -11.82 57.32
N LEU A 498 30.22 -12.95 56.61
CA LEU A 498 29.45 -14.18 56.82
C LEU A 498 29.79 -14.95 58.10
N LEU A 499 30.98 -14.76 58.67
CA LEU A 499 31.44 -15.42 59.91
C LEU A 499 31.25 -14.56 61.17
N PHE A 500 31.29 -13.23 61.04
CA PHE A 500 31.36 -12.30 62.18
C PHE A 500 30.37 -11.13 62.12
N GLY A 501 29.61 -10.98 61.02
CA GLY A 501 28.60 -9.94 60.84
C GLY A 501 27.18 -10.49 60.74
N ASP A 502 26.22 -9.62 60.40
CA ASP A 502 24.79 -9.95 60.32
C ASP A 502 24.38 -10.70 59.04
N GLY A 503 25.31 -10.89 58.09
CA GLY A 503 25.08 -11.50 56.77
C GLY A 503 25.55 -10.59 55.63
N VAL A 504 25.39 -11.06 54.39
CA VAL A 504 25.90 -10.37 53.20
C VAL A 504 24.82 -10.15 52.15
N ALA A 505 24.68 -8.90 51.71
CA ALA A 505 23.96 -8.55 50.48
C ALA A 505 24.91 -8.55 49.27
N LEU A 506 24.56 -9.29 48.23
CA LEU A 506 25.25 -9.33 46.94
C LEU A 506 24.29 -8.88 45.82
N SER A 507 24.81 -8.20 44.79
CA SER A 507 24.08 -8.01 43.53
C SER A 507 24.39 -9.17 42.58
N VAL A 508 23.43 -9.58 41.78
CA VAL A 508 23.60 -10.57 40.70
C VAL A 508 23.10 -9.94 39.41
N HIS A 509 23.95 -9.97 38.39
CA HIS A 509 23.65 -9.52 37.03
C HIS A 509 23.83 -10.75 36.13
N ALA A 510 22.77 -11.16 35.44
CA ALA A 510 22.72 -12.45 34.74
C ALA A 510 22.11 -12.32 33.34
N VAL A 511 22.59 -13.17 32.44
CA VAL A 511 21.99 -13.44 31.13
C VAL A 511 21.36 -14.83 31.20
N VAL A 512 20.06 -14.92 30.94
CA VAL A 512 19.24 -16.11 31.21
C VAL A 512 18.71 -16.70 29.90
N ASP A 513 18.85 -18.01 29.73
CA ASP A 513 18.13 -18.79 28.72
C ASP A 513 17.02 -19.58 29.42
N VAL A 514 15.82 -19.53 28.86
CA VAL A 514 14.60 -20.16 29.39
C VAL A 514 14.04 -21.11 28.36
N ASN A 515 13.92 -22.39 28.69
CA ASN A 515 13.19 -23.34 27.86
C ASN A 515 11.68 -23.16 28.14
N THR A 516 10.91 -22.97 27.07
CA THR A 516 9.48 -22.60 27.15
C THR A 516 8.62 -23.59 26.39
N LEU A 517 7.51 -23.97 27.01
CA LEU A 517 6.48 -24.83 26.41
C LEU A 517 5.20 -24.04 26.20
N THR A 518 4.68 -24.08 24.98
CA THR A 518 3.53 -23.26 24.53
C THR A 518 2.67 -24.03 23.52
N ALA A 519 1.53 -23.47 23.15
CA ALA A 519 0.74 -23.93 21.99
C ALA A 519 1.49 -23.93 20.65
N LEU A 520 2.64 -23.24 20.54
CA LEU A 520 3.50 -23.23 19.35
C LEU A 520 4.56 -24.35 19.35
N GLY A 521 4.66 -25.11 20.44
CA GLY A 521 5.70 -26.12 20.66
C GLY A 521 6.66 -25.75 21.81
N GLU A 522 7.77 -26.47 21.88
CA GLU A 522 8.88 -26.24 22.81
C GLU A 522 9.99 -25.45 22.10
N PHE A 523 10.43 -24.33 22.68
CA PHE A 523 11.54 -23.53 22.18
C PHE A 523 12.23 -22.75 23.30
N VAL A 524 13.48 -22.35 23.08
CA VAL A 524 14.30 -21.62 24.06
C VAL A 524 14.27 -20.12 23.79
N VAL A 525 13.75 -19.34 24.73
CA VAL A 525 13.94 -17.88 24.74
C VAL A 525 15.31 -17.59 25.34
N ARG A 526 16.15 -16.83 24.62
CA ARG A 526 17.56 -16.63 24.96
C ARG A 526 17.91 -15.21 25.37
N ASN A 527 19.05 -15.08 26.01
CA ASN A 527 19.70 -13.80 26.32
C ASN A 527 18.83 -12.83 27.13
N ILE A 528 17.90 -13.33 27.96
CA ILE A 528 17.03 -12.47 28.78
C ILE A 528 17.90 -11.81 29.86
N PRO A 529 17.99 -10.47 29.93
CA PRO A 529 18.71 -9.79 30.99
C PRO A 529 17.95 -9.87 32.31
N ALA A 530 18.66 -10.19 33.40
CA ALA A 530 18.09 -10.22 34.74
C ALA A 530 19.07 -9.62 35.77
N GLU A 531 18.59 -8.69 36.58
CA GLU A 531 19.34 -8.14 37.71
C GLU A 531 18.56 -8.32 39.02
N GLY A 532 19.27 -8.51 40.13
CA GLY A 532 18.64 -8.68 41.43
C GLY A 532 19.62 -8.63 42.60
N GLN A 533 19.09 -8.50 43.81
CA GLN A 533 19.88 -8.54 45.04
C GLN A 533 19.54 -9.80 45.84
N ILE A 534 20.58 -10.43 46.39
CA ILE A 534 20.48 -11.63 47.21
C ILE A 534 21.06 -11.36 48.58
N PHE A 535 20.40 -11.89 49.62
CA PHE A 535 20.91 -11.86 50.98
C PHE A 535 21.33 -13.27 51.40
N VAL A 536 22.53 -13.38 51.96
CA VAL A 536 23.12 -14.63 52.47
C VAL A 536 23.27 -14.48 53.98
N ALA A 537 22.60 -15.37 54.73
CA ALA A 537 22.64 -15.37 56.18
C ALA A 537 24.01 -15.85 56.74
N PRO A 538 24.37 -15.48 57.99
CA PRO A 538 25.61 -15.94 58.62
C PRO A 538 25.78 -17.46 58.69
N LEU A 539 27.02 -17.91 58.59
CA LEU A 539 27.40 -19.32 58.60
C LEU A 539 27.15 -19.95 59.98
N GLY A 540 26.11 -20.78 60.04
CA GLY A 540 25.62 -21.42 61.27
C GLY A 540 24.09 -21.53 61.32
N GLY A 541 23.37 -20.73 60.50
CA GLY A 541 21.90 -20.68 60.42
C GLY A 541 21.19 -21.89 59.78
N GLY A 542 21.64 -23.11 60.04
CA GLY A 542 21.04 -24.35 59.52
C GLY A 542 21.43 -24.71 58.07
N GLY A 543 21.19 -25.98 57.71
CA GLY A 543 21.46 -26.50 56.36
C GLY A 543 20.28 -26.32 55.41
N PHE A 544 20.58 -26.21 54.11
CA PHE A 544 19.56 -26.15 53.06
C PHE A 544 18.62 -27.36 53.12
N LYS A 545 17.31 -27.11 53.11
CA LYS A 545 16.28 -28.15 52.96
C LYS A 545 15.65 -27.99 51.60
N MET A 546 15.89 -28.95 50.72
CA MET A 546 15.31 -28.97 49.38
C MET A 546 13.77 -28.95 49.46
N PRO A 547 13.10 -27.91 48.94
CA PRO A 547 11.65 -27.85 48.92
C PRO A 547 11.08 -28.71 47.78
N GLU A 548 9.90 -29.29 48.00
CA GLU A 548 9.14 -29.93 46.91
C GLU A 548 8.66 -28.88 45.91
N ILE A 549 9.20 -28.90 44.68
CA ILE A 549 8.55 -28.19 43.56
C ILE A 549 7.26 -28.94 43.24
N LYS A 550 6.12 -28.39 43.66
CA LYS A 550 4.81 -28.93 43.30
C LYS A 550 4.42 -28.44 41.91
N GLY A 551 4.74 -29.24 40.89
CA GLY A 551 4.06 -29.14 39.61
C GLY A 551 2.59 -29.53 39.76
N ASN A 552 1.69 -28.80 39.12
CA ASN A 552 0.39 -29.34 38.77
C ASN A 552 0.58 -30.23 37.52
N GLY A 553 -0.02 -31.41 37.53
CA GLY A 553 -0.23 -32.23 36.33
C GLY A 553 -1.69 -32.24 35.92
#